data_AF-A0ABD1LBR8-F1
#
_entry.id   AF-A0ABD1LBR8-F1
#
_cell.length_a   1.000
_cell.length_b   1.000
_cell.length_c   1.000
_cell.angle_alpha   90.00
_cell.angle_beta   90.00
_cell.angle_gamma   90.00
#
_symmetry.space_group_name_H-M   'P 1'
#
loop_
_entity.id
_entity.type
_entity.pdbx_description
1 polymer ?
#
loop_
_entity_poly.entity_id
_entity_poly.type
_entity_poly.pdbx_seq_one_letter_code
_entity_poly.pdbx_strand_id
1 'polypeptide(L)'
;MTKEAQYWGESSNLSSGNNQEYTEDDHMSALVLFTRHVPRINSFIPDISDASMDHHRLLQRLNTYGLSEVKVSGDGNCQFRALSDQLFKSPKHHKHVRKEIVKQLKDHHSLYECYVPMKYKQYCKKMAKSGEWGDHVTLQAASDKV
;
A
#
# COMPACT_ATOMS: atom_id res chain seq x y z
N MET A 1 -26.54 -15.59 11.81
CA MET A 1 -27.60 -14.71 11.26
C MET A 1 -26.92 -13.53 10.63
N THR A 2 -26.79 -13.63 9.31
CA THR A 2 -26.13 -12.73 8.37
C THR A 2 -26.87 -11.39 8.29
N LYS A 3 -26.13 -10.28 8.27
CA LYS A 3 -26.64 -9.02 7.75
C LYS A 3 -25.76 -8.58 6.59
N GLU A 4 -26.46 -8.38 5.49
CA GLU A 4 -26.02 -8.30 4.12
C GLU A 4 -25.31 -6.99 3.80
N ALA A 5 -24.30 -7.09 2.94
CA ALA A 5 -23.73 -5.98 2.21
C ALA A 5 -24.72 -5.56 1.12
N GLN A 6 -25.21 -4.33 1.18
CA GLN A 6 -26.05 -3.78 0.11
C GLN A 6 -25.19 -3.31 -1.05
N TYR A 7 -25.25 -4.11 -2.10
CA TYR A 7 -24.80 -3.86 -3.46
C TYR A 7 -25.76 -2.86 -4.12
N TRP A 8 -25.29 -1.69 -4.52
CA TRP A 8 -26.06 -0.75 -5.33
C TRP A 8 -25.56 -0.84 -6.77
N GLY A 9 -26.24 -1.65 -7.57
CA GLY A 9 -26.17 -1.62 -9.04
C GLY A 9 -27.30 -0.73 -9.57
N GLU A 10 -26.91 0.26 -10.36
CA GLU A 10 -27.79 1.27 -10.97
C GLU A 10 -28.77 0.65 -11.98
N SER A 11 -30.02 1.14 -11.96
CA SER A 11 -30.96 0.99 -13.06
C SER A 11 -30.77 2.15 -14.02
N SER A 12 -30.31 1.86 -15.23
CA SER A 12 -30.14 2.80 -16.33
C SER A 12 -31.50 3.31 -16.84
N ASN A 13 -31.77 4.60 -16.66
CA ASN A 13 -32.76 5.34 -17.44
C ASN A 13 -32.02 6.24 -18.44
N LEU A 14 -32.26 6.00 -19.74
CA LEU A 14 -31.88 6.91 -20.81
C LEU A 14 -32.71 8.20 -20.71
N SER A 15 -32.06 9.34 -20.57
CA SER A 15 -32.59 10.62 -21.05
C SER A 15 -31.47 11.41 -21.72
N SER A 16 -31.66 11.66 -23.02
CA SER A 16 -30.82 12.49 -23.88
C SER A 16 -30.89 13.96 -23.48
N GLY A 17 -29.75 14.66 -23.46
CA GLY A 17 -29.71 16.12 -23.30
C GLY A 17 -28.31 16.65 -22.99
N ASN A 18 -27.67 17.21 -23.99
CA ASN A 18 -26.31 17.78 -24.03
C ASN A 18 -25.96 18.72 -22.88
N ASN A 19 -24.76 18.52 -22.32
CA ASN A 19 -23.65 19.48 -22.28
C ASN A 19 -22.52 18.83 -21.46
N GLN A 20 -21.59 18.13 -22.12
CA GLN A 20 -20.32 17.80 -21.46
C GLN A 20 -19.53 19.11 -21.34
N GLU A 21 -19.75 19.78 -20.22
CA GLU A 21 -18.75 20.66 -19.64
C GLU A 21 -17.59 19.76 -19.23
N TYR A 22 -16.68 19.51 -20.19
CA TYR A 22 -15.41 18.86 -19.91
C TYR A 22 -14.66 19.79 -18.98
N THR A 23 -14.71 19.49 -17.69
CA THR A 23 -14.04 20.30 -16.68
C THR A 23 -12.54 20.21 -16.94
N GLU A 24 -11.80 21.31 -16.71
CA GLU A 24 -10.33 21.30 -16.80
C GLU A 24 -9.73 20.18 -15.93
N ASP A 25 -10.43 19.81 -14.84
CA ASP A 25 -10.11 18.69 -13.97
C ASP A 25 -10.14 17.33 -14.68
N ASP A 26 -11.06 17.07 -15.62
CA ASP A 26 -11.11 15.82 -16.39
C ASP A 26 -9.95 15.71 -17.38
N HIS A 27 -9.60 16.82 -18.02
CA HIS A 27 -8.45 16.90 -18.93
C HIS A 27 -7.12 16.78 -18.17
N MET A 28 -7.00 17.41 -17.01
CA MET A 28 -5.82 17.31 -16.14
C MET A 28 -5.71 15.92 -15.52
N SER A 29 -6.82 15.30 -15.13
CA SER A 29 -6.88 13.90 -14.69
C SER A 29 -6.40 12.97 -15.81
N ALA A 30 -6.88 13.13 -17.04
CA ALA A 30 -6.42 12.36 -18.18
C ALA A 30 -4.91 12.53 -18.42
N LEU A 31 -4.38 13.75 -18.37
CA LEU A 31 -2.94 14.02 -18.57
C LEU A 31 -2.07 13.37 -17.48
N VAL A 32 -2.52 13.37 -16.21
CA VAL A 32 -1.85 12.71 -15.08
C VAL A 32 -1.89 11.19 -15.17
N LEU A 33 -2.95 10.63 -15.77
CA LEU A 33 -3.12 9.19 -15.97
C LEU A 33 -2.26 8.66 -17.13
N PHE A 34 -2.14 9.40 -18.23
CA PHE A 34 -1.35 8.99 -19.40
C PHE A 34 0.14 9.35 -19.31
N THR A 35 0.56 10.13 -18.32
CA THR A 35 1.98 10.39 -18.08
C THR A 35 2.64 9.22 -17.37
N ARG A 36 3.60 8.59 -18.06
CA ARG A 36 4.47 7.56 -17.49
C ARG A 36 5.10 8.09 -16.20
N HIS A 37 4.88 7.38 -15.09
CA HIS A 37 5.54 7.73 -13.86
C HIS A 37 7.06 7.58 -14.02
N VAL A 38 7.79 8.65 -13.74
CA VAL A 38 9.25 8.64 -13.65
C VAL A 38 9.61 8.59 -12.17
N PRO A 39 10.21 7.49 -11.69
CA PRO A 39 10.68 7.42 -10.30
C PRO A 39 11.67 8.55 -10.03
N ARG A 40 11.53 9.19 -8.87
CA ARG A 40 12.45 10.22 -8.38
C ARG A 40 12.97 9.78 -7.02
N ILE A 41 14.25 10.05 -6.77
CA ILE A 41 14.82 9.88 -5.43
C ILE A 41 14.55 11.19 -4.68
N ASN A 42 13.79 11.12 -3.59
CA ASN A 42 13.54 12.28 -2.75
C ASN A 42 14.84 12.64 -2.01
N SER A 43 15.45 13.77 -2.37
CA SER A 43 16.66 14.27 -1.68
C SER A 43 16.32 14.92 -0.33
N PHE A 44 15.09 15.44 -0.20
CA PHE A 44 14.58 16.10 1.00
C PHE A 44 13.16 15.64 1.28
N ILE A 45 12.69 15.90 2.50
CA ILE A 45 11.29 15.68 2.85
C ILE A 45 10.46 16.71 2.05
N PRO A 46 9.47 16.27 1.26
CA PRO A 46 8.62 17.19 0.49
C PRO A 46 7.86 18.11 1.44
N ASP A 47 7.58 19.33 0.98
CA ASP A 47 6.69 20.21 1.71
C ASP A 47 5.23 19.70 1.64
N ILE A 48 4.34 20.38 2.37
CA ILE A 48 2.92 19.99 2.46
C ILE A 48 2.23 20.07 1.09
N SER A 49 2.59 21.05 0.26
CA SER A 49 2.01 21.23 -1.06
C SER A 49 2.39 20.08 -1.97
N ASP A 50 3.68 19.78 -2.07
CA ASP A 50 4.22 18.69 -2.87
C ASP A 50 3.67 17.33 -2.43
N ALA A 51 3.64 17.07 -1.12
CA ALA A 51 3.09 15.82 -0.57
C ALA A 51 1.59 15.68 -0.87
N SER A 52 0.83 16.78 -0.83
CA SER A 52 -0.60 16.78 -1.15
C SER A 52 -0.85 16.50 -2.63
N MET A 53 -0.05 17.10 -3.53
CA MET A 53 -0.13 16.83 -4.97
C MET A 53 0.22 15.39 -5.31
N ASP A 54 1.28 14.84 -4.68
CA ASP A 54 1.66 13.44 -4.86
C ASP A 54 0.59 12.47 -4.35
N HIS A 55 -0.06 12.79 -3.22
CA HIS A 55 -1.18 12.00 -2.69
C HIS A 55 -2.40 12.06 -3.61
N HIS A 56 -2.75 13.25 -4.13
CA HIS A 56 -3.84 13.39 -5.09
C HIS A 56 -3.61 12.55 -6.36
N ARG A 57 -2.38 12.58 -6.90
CA ARG A 57 -1.98 11.74 -8.03
C ARG A 57 -2.10 10.25 -7.73
N LEU A 58 -1.75 9.82 -6.51
CA LEU A 58 -1.94 8.43 -6.08
C LEU A 58 -3.43 8.06 -6.10
N LEU A 59 -4.31 8.90 -5.53
CA LEU A 59 -5.75 8.63 -5.47
C LEU A 59 -6.37 8.53 -6.87
N GLN A 60 -6.02 9.45 -7.79
CA GLN A 60 -6.49 9.39 -9.18
C GLN A 60 -6.10 8.06 -9.85
N ARG A 61 -4.85 7.60 -9.66
CA ARG A 61 -4.38 6.33 -10.22
C ARG A 61 -5.07 5.13 -9.61
N LEU A 62 -5.27 5.11 -8.29
CA LEU A 62 -6.02 4.03 -7.63
C LEU A 62 -7.43 3.92 -8.20
N ASN A 63 -8.12 5.06 -8.37
CA ASN A 63 -9.47 5.11 -8.93
C ASN A 63 -9.54 4.52 -10.34
N THR A 64 -8.54 4.75 -11.19
CA THR A 64 -8.47 4.15 -12.55
C THR A 64 -8.46 2.62 -12.54
N TYR A 65 -7.94 2.00 -11.47
CA TYR A 65 -7.91 0.54 -11.32
C TYR A 65 -9.06 0.00 -10.44
N GLY A 66 -10.02 0.86 -10.05
CA GLY A 66 -11.08 0.48 -9.11
C GLY A 66 -10.53 0.14 -7.71
N LEU A 67 -9.39 0.71 -7.34
CA LEU A 67 -8.74 0.53 -6.05
C LEU A 67 -8.96 1.76 -5.16
N SER A 68 -8.82 1.57 -3.85
CA SER A 68 -8.91 2.64 -2.86
C SER A 68 -7.80 2.52 -1.82
N GLU A 69 -7.31 3.65 -1.31
CA GLU A 69 -6.37 3.67 -0.20
C GLU A 69 -7.08 3.28 1.11
N VAL A 70 -6.52 2.30 1.83
CA VAL A 70 -6.92 1.98 3.21
C VAL A 70 -5.88 2.54 4.15
N LYS A 71 -6.26 3.56 4.93
CA LYS A 71 -5.35 4.18 5.90
C LYS A 71 -5.08 3.24 7.07
N VAL A 72 -3.79 3.05 7.37
CA VAL A 72 -3.32 2.34 8.58
C VAL A 72 -2.57 3.31 9.48
N SER A 73 -2.39 2.94 10.75
CA SER A 73 -1.60 3.75 11.69
C SER A 73 -0.16 3.92 11.19
N GLY A 74 0.33 5.17 11.18
CA GLY A 74 1.72 5.52 10.85
C GLY A 74 2.71 5.21 11.98
N ASP A 75 2.60 4.04 12.60
CA ASP A 75 3.55 3.55 13.60
C ASP A 75 4.58 2.61 12.94
N GLY A 76 5.58 2.17 13.71
CA GLY A 76 6.56 1.18 13.22
C GLY A 76 5.97 -0.22 12.94
N ASN A 77 4.64 -0.40 12.95
CA ASN A 77 3.96 -1.61 12.50
C ASN A 77 3.20 -1.41 11.18
N CYS A 78 3.24 -0.22 10.57
CA CYS A 78 2.43 0.15 9.41
C CYS A 78 2.52 -0.87 8.27
N GLN A 79 3.73 -1.32 7.90
CA GLN A 79 3.93 -2.33 6.84
C GLN A 79 3.20 -3.64 7.16
N PHE A 80 3.32 -4.14 8.39
CA PHE A 80 2.65 -5.38 8.83
C PHE A 80 1.14 -5.21 8.96
N ARG A 81 0.66 -4.01 9.29
CA ARG A 81 -0.78 -3.68 9.31
C ARG A 81 -1.35 -3.66 7.89
N ALA A 82 -0.63 -3.08 6.94
CA ALA A 82 -1.01 -3.07 5.53
C ALA A 82 -1.06 -4.50 4.96
N LEU A 83 -0.03 -5.31 5.21
CA LEU A 83 -0.02 -6.73 4.83
C LEU A 83 -1.17 -7.50 5.49
N SER A 84 -1.42 -7.27 6.77
CA SER A 84 -2.53 -7.88 7.50
C SER A 84 -3.89 -7.52 6.89
N ASP A 85 -4.07 -6.26 6.48
CA ASP A 85 -5.28 -5.83 5.78
C ASP A 85 -5.45 -6.54 4.44
N GLN A 86 -4.39 -6.66 3.64
CA GLN A 86 -4.46 -7.35 2.35
C GLN A 86 -4.77 -8.85 2.49
N LEU A 87 -4.18 -9.52 3.48
CA LEU A 87 -4.32 -10.97 3.70
C LEU A 87 -5.61 -11.36 4.46
N PHE A 88 -5.98 -10.57 5.47
CA PHE A 88 -7.05 -10.92 6.41
C PHE A 88 -8.23 -9.94 6.41
N LYS A 89 -8.23 -8.95 5.52
CA LYS A 89 -9.22 -7.85 5.48
C LYS A 89 -9.34 -7.13 6.84
N SER A 90 -8.25 -7.12 7.60
CA SER A 90 -8.16 -6.46 8.89
C SER A 90 -6.72 -6.18 9.29
N PRO A 91 -6.37 -4.96 9.75
CA PRO A 91 -5.02 -4.65 10.23
C PRO A 91 -4.72 -5.26 11.61
N LYS A 92 -5.69 -5.92 12.26
CA LYS A 92 -5.57 -6.45 13.63
C LYS A 92 -4.61 -7.64 13.76
N HIS A 93 -4.34 -8.36 12.68
CA HIS A 93 -3.47 -9.54 12.67
C HIS A 93 -1.99 -9.20 12.43
N HIS A 94 -1.60 -7.91 12.42
CA HIS A 94 -0.23 -7.46 12.14
C HIS A 94 0.86 -8.14 12.99
N LYS A 95 0.56 -8.50 14.25
CA LYS A 95 1.49 -9.24 15.12
C LYS A 95 1.76 -10.66 14.61
N HIS A 96 0.71 -11.33 14.13
CA HIS A 96 0.82 -12.66 13.53
C HIS A 96 1.59 -12.58 12.21
N VAL A 97 1.25 -11.62 11.34
CA VAL A 97 1.98 -11.37 10.09
C VAL A 97 3.47 -11.14 10.34
N ARG A 98 3.83 -10.27 11.29
CA ARG A 98 5.24 -10.05 11.68
C ARG A 98 5.91 -11.35 12.14
N LYS A 99 5.22 -12.16 12.95
CA LYS A 99 5.76 -13.42 13.46
C LYS A 99 6.07 -14.39 12.32
N GLU A 100 5.18 -14.55 11.35
CA GLU A 100 5.38 -15.45 10.20
C GLU A 100 6.50 -14.96 9.27
N ILE A 101 6.59 -13.65 9.02
CA ILE A 101 7.68 -13.07 8.23
C ILE A 101 9.03 -13.29 8.93
N VAL A 102 9.12 -13.02 10.24
CA VAL A 102 10.37 -13.25 10.98
C VAL A 102 10.72 -14.73 11.05
N LYS A 103 9.73 -15.63 11.04
CA LYS A 103 9.97 -17.06 10.93
C LYS A 103 10.56 -17.40 9.56
N GLN A 104 9.97 -16.91 8.46
CA GLN A 104 10.49 -17.10 7.10
C GLN A 104 11.94 -16.64 6.97
N LEU A 105 12.26 -15.45 7.50
CA LEU A 105 13.62 -14.89 7.53
C LEU A 105 14.60 -15.82 8.25
N LYS A 106 14.21 -16.38 9.40
CA LYS A 106 15.08 -17.28 10.17
C LYS A 106 15.28 -18.63 9.49
N ASP A 107 14.20 -19.20 8.97
CA ASP A 107 14.21 -20.55 8.41
C ASP A 107 14.97 -20.61 7.07
N HIS A 108 15.00 -19.50 6.31
CA HIS A 108 15.63 -19.41 4.99
C HIS A 108 16.68 -18.29 4.89
N HIS A 109 17.50 -18.12 5.95
CA HIS A 109 18.42 -16.98 6.05
C HIS A 109 19.31 -16.76 4.82
N SER A 110 19.76 -17.82 4.15
CA SER A 110 20.65 -17.77 2.99
C SER A 110 20.06 -17.01 1.80
N LEU A 111 18.73 -16.90 1.72
CA LEU A 111 18.05 -16.14 0.66
C LEU A 111 18.10 -14.62 0.90
N TYR A 112 18.26 -14.20 2.15
CA TYR A 112 18.04 -12.82 2.57
C TYR A 112 19.31 -12.15 3.10
N GLU A 113 20.27 -12.92 3.61
CA GLU A 113 21.43 -12.40 4.35
C GLU A 113 22.27 -11.41 3.52
N CYS A 114 22.43 -11.66 2.21
CA CYS A 114 23.20 -10.78 1.33
C CYS A 114 22.60 -9.37 1.15
N TYR A 115 21.32 -9.17 1.48
CA TYR A 115 20.63 -7.87 1.42
C TYR A 115 20.65 -7.10 2.74
N VAL A 116 21.17 -7.70 3.81
CA VAL A 116 21.16 -7.12 5.16
C VAL A 116 22.55 -6.58 5.50
N PRO A 117 22.73 -5.24 5.66
CA PRO A 117 24.04 -4.62 5.88
C PRO A 117 24.52 -4.73 7.35
N MET A 118 24.06 -5.74 8.09
CA MET A 118 24.41 -5.99 9.48
C MET A 118 24.42 -7.49 9.77
N LYS A 119 24.87 -7.89 10.95
CA LYS A 119 24.83 -9.30 11.37
C LYS A 119 23.38 -9.81 11.30
N TYR A 120 23.12 -10.82 10.48
CA TYR A 120 21.76 -11.29 10.19
C TYR A 120 20.97 -11.69 11.45
N LYS A 121 21.64 -12.31 12.41
CA LYS A 121 21.04 -12.65 13.72
C LYS A 121 20.56 -11.41 14.49
N GLN A 122 21.27 -10.29 14.40
CA GLN A 122 20.84 -9.02 15.01
C GLN A 122 19.65 -8.42 14.26
N TYR A 123 19.67 -8.47 12.93
CA TYR A 123 18.55 -8.06 12.09
C TYR A 123 17.26 -8.81 12.45
N CYS A 124 17.29 -10.15 12.50
CA CYS A 124 16.13 -10.95 12.89
C CYS A 124 15.61 -10.62 14.32
N LYS A 125 16.52 -10.31 15.26
CA LYS A 125 16.15 -9.89 16.61
C LYS A 125 15.48 -8.52 16.63
N LYS A 126 15.97 -7.57 15.83
CA LYS A 126 15.33 -6.25 15.66
C LYS A 126 13.95 -6.41 15.04
N MET A 127 13.85 -7.15 13.94
CA MET A 127 12.61 -7.30 13.18
C MET A 127 11.49 -8.02 13.97
N ALA A 128 11.87 -8.85 14.95
CA ALA A 128 10.93 -9.47 15.88
C ALA A 128 10.28 -8.48 16.86
N LYS A 129 10.86 -7.31 17.08
CA LYS A 129 10.33 -6.31 18.02
C LYS A 129 9.10 -5.61 17.44
N SER A 130 8.05 -5.49 18.24
CA SER A 130 6.90 -4.65 17.90
C SER A 130 7.34 -3.20 17.72
N GLY A 131 6.88 -2.55 16.66
CA GLY A 131 7.28 -1.19 16.32
C GLY A 131 8.62 -1.06 15.59
N GLU A 132 9.36 -2.14 15.32
CA GLU A 132 10.48 -2.07 14.38
C GLU A 132 9.93 -1.94 12.96
N TRP A 133 10.40 -0.93 12.23
CA TRP A 133 9.99 -0.65 10.86
C TRP A 133 10.39 -1.82 9.95
N GLY A 134 9.47 -2.24 9.08
CA GLY A 134 9.78 -3.18 8.01
C GLY A 134 10.54 -2.48 6.88
N ASP A 135 11.17 -3.28 6.03
CA ASP A 135 11.95 -2.85 4.88
C ASP A 135 11.56 -3.67 3.63
N HIS A 136 12.42 -3.63 2.60
CA HIS A 136 12.19 -4.42 1.38
C HIS A 136 12.41 -5.92 1.59
N VAL A 137 13.27 -6.32 2.54
CA VAL A 137 13.56 -7.73 2.83
C VAL A 137 12.37 -8.37 3.55
N THR A 138 11.69 -7.64 4.43
CA THR A 138 10.43 -8.13 5.04
C THR A 138 9.29 -8.25 4.05
N LEU A 139 9.23 -7.38 3.02
CA LEU A 139 8.26 -7.52 1.93
C LEU A 139 8.54 -8.77 1.09
N GLN A 140 9.81 -9.02 0.74
CA GLN A 140 10.19 -10.23 0.00
C GLN A 140 9.85 -11.49 0.82
N ALA A 141 10.25 -11.53 2.09
CA ALA A 141 9.94 -12.66 2.96
C ALA A 141 8.43 -12.83 3.20
N ALA A 142 7.65 -11.75 3.21
CA ALA A 142 6.19 -11.85 3.23
C ALA A 142 5.67 -12.54 1.97
N SER A 143 6.16 -12.15 0.79
CA SER A 143 5.78 -12.74 -0.50
C SER A 143 6.14 -14.22 -0.60
N ASP A 144 7.33 -14.61 -0.15
CA ASP A 144 7.80 -16.01 -0.22
C ASP A 144 7.07 -16.93 0.77
N LYS A 145 6.44 -16.36 1.79
CA LYS A 145 5.75 -17.10 2.84
C LYS A 145 4.31 -17.48 2.46
N VAL A 146 3.69 -16.75 1.52
CA VAL A 146 2.29 -16.95 1.07
C VAL A 146 2.17 -18.19 0.20
#